data_AF-A0A9K3EDG0-F1
#
_entry.id   AF-A0A9K3EDG0-F1
#
_cell.length_a   1.000
_cell.length_b   1.000
_cell.length_c   1.000
_cell.angle_alpha   90.00
_cell.angle_beta   90.00
_cell.angle_gamma   90.00
#
_symmetry.space_group_name_H-M   'P 1'
#
loop_
_entity.id
_entity.type
_entity.pdbx_description
1 polymer ?
#
loop_
_entity_poly.entity_id
_entity_poly.type
_entity_poly.pdbx_seq_one_letter_code
_entity_poly.pdbx_strand_id
1 'polypeptide(L)' 'MFESYTGLARALLSSPPHPVLEGLGKKFLFEVAVGINGRFWVNASQLSTVILLGNAIQKSKSLSLVLFLLSETCSPK' A
#
# COMPACT_ATOMS: atom_id res chain seq x y z
N MET A 1 -7.75 12.59 1.89
CA MET A 1 -8.27 11.63 0.89
C MET A 1 -7.28 11.59 -0.25
N PHE A 2 -6.94 10.40 -0.77
CA PHE A 2 -5.98 10.21 -1.85
C PHE A 2 -6.64 9.60 -3.08
N GLU A 3 -6.08 9.85 -4.25
CA GLU A 3 -6.54 9.30 -5.53
C GLU A 3 -5.63 8.15 -5.99
N SER A 4 -6.21 7.15 -6.63
CA SER A 4 -5.53 6.01 -7.24
C SER A 4 -6.25 5.59 -8.52
N TYR A 5 -5.58 4.80 -9.37
CA TYR A 5 -6.29 4.14 -10.46
C TYR A 5 -7.23 3.05 -9.90
N THR A 6 -8.34 2.78 -10.58
CA THR A 6 -9.37 1.81 -10.14
C THR A 6 -8.82 0.38 -10.05
N GLY A 7 -7.83 0.04 -10.88
CA GLY A 7 -7.10 -1.23 -10.78
C GLY A 7 -6.35 -1.40 -9.47
N LEU A 8 -5.72 -0.33 -8.93
CA LEU A 8 -5.04 -0.38 -7.63
C LEU A 8 -6.05 -0.55 -6.51
N ALA A 9 -7.18 0.16 -6.57
CA ALA A 9 -8.23 0.02 -5.56
C ALA A 9 -8.73 -1.42 -5.47
N ARG A 10 -8.92 -2.10 -6.61
CA ARG A 10 -9.27 -3.52 -6.65
C ARG A 10 -8.15 -4.41 -6.13
N ALA A 11 -6.89 -4.10 -6.45
CA ALA A 11 -5.73 -4.84 -5.95
C ALA A 11 -5.52 -4.67 -4.43
N LEU A 12 -5.77 -3.49 -3.87
CA LEU A 12 -5.72 -3.25 -2.42
C LEU A 12 -6.79 -4.05 -1.66
N LEU A 13 -7.94 -4.30 -2.31
CA LEU A 13 -9.04 -5.10 -1.77
C LEU A 13 -8.97 -6.58 -2.14
N SER A 14 -7.93 -7.03 -2.85
CA SER A 14 -7.80 -8.44 -3.23
C SER A 14 -7.47 -9.32 -2.03
N SER A 15 -7.77 -10.62 -2.17
CA SER A 15 -7.31 -11.66 -1.25
C SER A 15 -6.36 -12.59 -2.02
N PRO A 16 -5.08 -12.72 -1.62
CA PRO A 16 -4.45 -12.11 -0.44
C PRO A 16 -4.26 -10.59 -0.55
N PRO A 17 -4.07 -9.88 0.59
CA PRO A 17 -3.89 -8.42 0.61
C PRO A 17 -2.71 -7.97 -0.24
N HIS A 18 -2.81 -6.78 -0.85
CA HIS A 18 -1.71 -6.24 -1.66
C HIS A 18 -0.42 -6.13 -0.82
N PRO A 19 0.77 -6.53 -1.35
CA PRO A 19 2.03 -6.56 -0.58
C PRO A 19 2.41 -5.22 0.07
N VAL A 20 1.96 -4.11 -0.52
CA VAL A 20 2.17 -2.77 0.05
C VAL A 20 1.50 -2.63 1.43
N LEU A 21 0.28 -3.17 1.60
CA LEU A 21 -0.46 -3.07 2.86
C LEU A 21 0.17 -3.96 3.92
N GLU A 22 0.64 -5.14 3.53
CA GLU A 22 1.35 -6.05 4.43
C GLU A 22 2.69 -5.43 4.89
N GLY A 23 3.48 -4.90 3.97
CA GLY A 23 4.76 -4.26 4.28
C GLY A 23 4.62 -3.01 5.15
N LEU A 24 3.58 -2.21 4.92
CA LEU A 24 3.27 -1.04 5.74
C LEU A 24 2.72 -1.45 7.12
N GLY A 25 1.86 -2.48 7.19
CA GLY A 25 1.27 -2.98 8.44
C GLY A 25 2.30 -3.56 9.41
N LYS A 26 3.46 -4.03 8.90
CA LYS A 26 4.60 -4.45 9.73
C LYS A 26 5.34 -3.28 10.41
N LYS A 27 5.23 -2.06 9.88
CA LYS A 27 5.99 -0.89 10.35
C LYS A 27 5.14 0.19 11.01
N PHE A 28 3.87 0.30 10.63
CA PHE A 28 2.99 1.39 11.05
C PHE A 28 1.64 0.83 11.50
N LEU A 29 1.08 1.44 12.55
CA LEU A 29 -0.31 1.26 12.94
C LEU A 29 -1.15 2.31 12.19
N PHE A 30 -2.05 1.84 11.33
CA PHE A 30 -2.92 2.69 10.53
C PHE A 30 -4.20 1.98 10.13
N GLU A 31 -5.18 2.77 9.74
CA GLU A 31 -6.44 2.34 9.17
C GLU A 31 -6.49 2.81 7.72
N VAL A 32 -7.11 2.00 6.85
CA VAL A 32 -7.30 2.35 5.45
C VAL A 32 -8.72 1.98 5.02
N ALA A 33 -9.36 2.89 4.29
CA ALA A 33 -10.63 2.61 3.61
C ALA A 33 -10.43 2.82 2.11
N VAL A 34 -10.73 1.81 1.31
CA VAL A 34 -10.51 1.83 -0.14
C VAL A 34 -11.85 1.81 -0.86
N GLY A 35 -12.09 2.83 -1.69
CA GLY A 35 -13.22 2.89 -2.60
C GLY A 35 -12.83 2.37 -3.99
N ILE A 36 -13.64 1.48 -4.56
CA ILE A 36 -13.45 0.96 -5.93
C ILE A 36 -13.55 2.04 -7.02
N ASN A 37 -13.96 3.26 -6.65
CA ASN A 37 -13.92 4.47 -7.47
C ASN A 37 -12.50 5.06 -7.64
N GLY A 38 -11.45 4.39 -7.16
CA GLY A 38 -10.09 4.89 -7.26
C GLY A 38 -9.77 5.98 -6.24
N ARG A 39 -10.43 5.96 -5.09
CA ARG A 39 -10.14 6.86 -3.97
C ARG A 39 -9.89 6.03 -2.72
N PHE A 40 -8.95 6.47 -1.90
CA PHE A 40 -8.71 5.82 -0.62
C PHE A 40 -8.44 6.84 0.48
N TRP A 41 -8.75 6.44 1.70
CA TRP A 41 -8.56 7.19 2.92
C TRP A 41 -7.61 6.43 3.83
N VAL A 42 -6.75 7.16 4.53
CA VAL A 42 -5.78 6.61 5.49
C VAL A 42 -5.84 7.44 6.75
N ASN A 43 -5.75 6.75 7.89
CA ASN A 43 -5.68 7.36 9.22
C ASN A 43 -4.57 6.71 10.04
N ALA A 44 -3.82 7.53 10.77
CA ALA A 44 -2.75 7.11 11.66
C ALA A 44 -2.56 8.17 12.76
N SER A 45 -1.87 7.81 13.84
CA SER A 45 -1.65 8.70 14.99
C SER A 45 -0.94 10.01 14.63
N GLN A 46 -0.03 9.98 13.65
CA GLN A 46 0.74 11.14 13.22
C GLN A 46 0.43 11.53 11.77
N LEU A 47 0.31 12.83 11.51
CA LEU A 47 0.06 13.36 10.17
C LEU A 47 1.19 13.02 9.17
N SER A 48 2.44 13.02 9.63
CA SER A 48 3.61 12.60 8.85
C SER A 48 3.46 11.16 8.34
N THR A 49 2.96 10.25 9.18
CA THR A 49 2.66 8.86 8.82
C THR A 49 1.52 8.78 7.81
N VAL A 50 0.44 9.56 7.98
CA VAL A 50 -0.66 9.60 7.00
C VAL A 50 -0.17 10.00 5.61
N ILE A 51 0.68 11.04 5.54
CA ILE A 51 1.26 11.51 4.26
C ILE A 51 2.19 10.44 3.66
N LEU A 52 3.04 9.81 4.48
CA LEU A 52 3.95 8.76 4.04
C LEU A 52 3.18 7.55 3.48
N LEU A 53 2.17 7.07 4.21
CA LEU A 53 1.34 5.94 3.82
C LEU A 53 0.56 6.25 2.53
N GLY A 54 -0.06 7.43 2.45
CA GLY A 54 -0.78 7.85 1.25
C GLY A 54 0.11 7.87 0.01
N ASN A 55 1.31 8.44 0.13
CA ASN A 55 2.28 8.47 -0.96
C ASN A 55 2.82 7.08 -1.32
N ALA A 56 3.09 6.22 -0.33
CA ALA A 56 3.57 4.86 -0.54
C ALA A 56 2.52 4.01 -1.28
N ILE A 57 1.25 4.09 -0.86
CA ILE A 57 0.15 3.38 -1.52
C ILE A 57 -0.06 3.94 -2.93
N GLN A 58 -0.11 5.27 -3.12
CA GLN A 58 -0.34 5.87 -4.42
C GLN A 58 0.76 5.52 -5.45
N LYS A 59 2.02 5.41 -4.99
CA LYS A 59 3.16 4.99 -5.83
C LYS A 59 3.31 3.49 -5.96
N SER A 60 2.53 2.69 -5.23
CA SER A 60 2.51 1.24 -5.40
C SER A 60 1.75 0.89 -6.68
N LYS A 61 2.46 0.91 -7.80
CA LYS A 61 2.00 0.21 -8.99
C LYS A 61 2.05 -1.28 -8.69
N SER A 62 1.10 -2.06 -9.22
CA SER A 62 1.06 -3.52 -9.16
C SER A 62 2.49 -4.07 -9.20
N LEU A 63 3.06 -4.37 -8.04
CA LEU A 63 4.30 -5.10 -7.96
C LEU A 63 3.89 -6.48 -8.44
N SER A 64 4.02 -6.75 -9.74
CA SER A 64 3.96 -8.11 -10.24
C SER A 64 4.85 -8.93 -9.34
N LEU A 65 4.31 -10.03 -8.80
CA LEU A 65 4.93 -10.94 -7.83
C LEU A 65 6.45 -11.16 -8.04
N VAL A 66 6.88 -11.13 -9.31
CA VAL A 66 8.27 -11.15 -9.78
C VAL A 66 9.18 -10.12 -9.09
N LEU A 67 8.73 -8.89 -8.84
CA LEU A 67 9.58 -7.84 -8.23
C LEU A 67 9.73 -8.01 -6.71
N PHE A 68 8.71 -8.56 -6.04
CA PHE A 68 8.76 -8.82 -4.59
C PHE A 68 9.77 -9.93 -4.29
N LEU A 69 9.79 -11.00 -5.09
CA LEU A 69 10.78 -12.08 -4.98
C LEU A 69 12.22 -11.60 -5.21
N LEU A 70 12.42 -10.57 -6.05
CA LEU A 70 13.75 -9.99 -6.26
C LEU A 70 14.20 -9.10 -5.09
N SER A 71 13.26 -8.49 -4.35
CA SER A 71 13.59 -7.67 -3.17
C SER A 71 14.00 -8.49 -1.95
N GLU A 72 13.51 -9.72 -1.80
CA GLU A 72 13.93 -10.64 -0.72
C GLU A 72 15.33 -11.24 -0.97
N THR A 73 15.85 -11.21 -2.20
CA THR A 73 17.23 -11.64 -2.51
C THR A 73 18.30 -10.57 -2.26
N CYS A 74 17.91 -9.34 -1.92
CA CYS A 74 18.82 -8.21 -1.72
C CYS A 74 18.68 -7.62 -0.31
N SER A 75 18.86 -8.45 0.72
CA SER A 75 19.40 -7.96 2.00
C SER A 75 20.83 -8.49 2.13
N PRO A 76 21.86 -7.63 2.20
CA PRO A 76 23.20 -8.06 2.54
C PRO A 76 23.20 -8.54 4.00
N LYS A 77 23.88 -9.67 4.25
CA LYS A 77 24.30 -10.07 5.60
C LYS A 77 25.16 -8.98 6.24
#